data_AF-A0A350PFS3-F1
#
_entry.id   AF-A0A350PFS3-F1
#
_cell.length_a   1.000
_cell.length_b   1.000
_cell.length_c   1.000
_cell.angle_alpha   90.00
_cell.angle_beta   90.00
_cell.angle_gamma   90.00
#
_symmetry.space_group_name_H-M   'P 1'
#
loop_
_entity.id
_entity.type
_entity.pdbx_description
1 polymer ?
#
loop_
_entity_poly.entity_id
_entity_poly.type
_entity_poly.pdbx_seq_one_letter_code
_entity_poly.pdbx_strand_id
1 'polypeptide(L)'
;MKIMIINGPNLNLLGARDTGIYGTGTLEDLQGFISKSFKEHEISYFQSNIEGEIINKLQESMSDGTEGLVTNLGAYTHTSVALRDALEPIK
;
A
#
# COMPACT_ATOMS: atom_id res chain seq x y z
N MET A 1 5.36 -5.84 -15.67
CA MET A 1 4.99 -4.49 -15.22
C MET A 1 5.62 -4.25 -13.87
N LYS A 2 6.06 -3.02 -13.60
CA LYS A 2 6.48 -2.58 -12.27
C LYS A 2 5.26 -2.06 -11.50
N ILE A 3 4.90 -2.72 -10.39
CA ILE A 3 3.72 -2.42 -9.58
C ILE A 3 4.16 -1.99 -8.18
N MET A 4 3.57 -0.90 -7.68
CA MET A 4 3.77 -0.43 -6.31
C MET A 4 2.51 -0.69 -5.47
N ILE A 5 2.67 -1.38 -4.34
CA ILE A 5 1.60 -1.62 -3.38
C ILE A 5 1.84 -0.75 -2.13
N ILE A 6 0.90 0.17 -1.84
CA ILE A 6 1.00 1.10 -0.71
C ILE A 6 -0.08 0.83 0.33
N ASN A 7 0.34 0.58 1.56
CA ASN A 7 -0.52 0.37 2.71
C ASN A 7 -0.44 1.55 3.68
N GLY A 8 -1.59 2.06 4.07
CA GLY A 8 -1.75 3.16 5.00
C GLY A 8 -1.63 2.74 6.47
N PRO A 9 -2.14 3.57 7.39
CA PRO A 9 -1.87 3.46 8.81
C PRO A 9 -2.47 2.20 9.42
N ASN A 10 -1.75 1.65 10.40
CA ASN A 10 -2.09 0.48 11.21
C ASN A 10 -2.16 -0.86 10.47
N LEU A 11 -1.91 -0.91 9.16
CA LEU A 11 -1.88 -2.16 8.40
C LEU A 11 -0.65 -3.02 8.70
N ASN A 12 0.42 -2.41 9.24
CA ASN A 12 1.54 -3.15 9.82
C ASN A 12 1.16 -3.94 11.09
N LEU A 13 -0.04 -3.74 11.64
CA LEU A 13 -0.55 -4.48 12.81
C LEU A 13 -1.42 -5.68 12.42
N LEU A 14 -1.56 -5.99 11.12
CA LEU A 14 -2.23 -7.23 10.68
C LEU A 14 -1.56 -8.45 11.34
N GLY A 15 -2.37 -9.41 11.77
CA GLY A 15 -1.93 -10.57 12.55
C GLY A 15 -1.74 -10.32 14.06
N ALA A 16 -1.61 -9.06 14.50
CA ALA A 16 -1.52 -8.68 15.92
C ALA A 16 -2.83 -8.10 16.50
N ARG A 17 -3.77 -7.70 15.63
CA ARG A 17 -5.11 -7.24 16.02
C ARG A 17 -6.05 -8.43 16.23
N ASP A 18 -7.15 -8.18 16.96
CA ASP A 18 -8.17 -9.17 17.32
C ASP A 18 -8.46 -10.18 16.19
N THR A 19 -7.89 -11.37 16.34
CA THR A 19 -7.78 -12.38 15.27
C THR A 19 -9.13 -12.92 14.85
N GLY A 20 -10.16 -12.76 15.68
CA GLY A 20 -11.55 -13.10 15.37
C GLY A 20 -12.17 -12.23 14.26
N ILE A 21 -11.64 -11.04 14.00
CA ILE A 21 -12.17 -10.10 12.99
C ILE A 21 -11.25 -9.99 11.77
N TYR A 22 -9.92 -9.99 11.97
CA TYR A 22 -8.94 -9.71 10.90
C TYR A 22 -8.14 -10.92 10.41
N GLY A 23 -8.40 -12.11 10.99
CA GLY A 23 -7.62 -13.31 10.72
C GLY A 23 -6.23 -13.27 11.36
N THR A 24 -5.44 -14.32 11.12
CA THR A 24 -4.09 -14.47 11.69
C THR A 24 -2.97 -14.04 10.74
N GLY A 25 -3.30 -13.69 9.50
CA GLY A 25 -2.31 -13.33 8.48
C GLY A 25 -1.68 -11.97 8.76
N THR A 26 -0.35 -11.91 8.65
CA THR A 26 0.43 -10.68 8.77
C THR A 26 0.47 -9.92 7.43
N LEU A 27 0.96 -8.68 7.46
CA LEU A 27 1.21 -7.94 6.22
C LEU A 27 2.28 -8.66 5.38
N GLU A 28 3.29 -9.22 6.03
CA GLU A 28 4.37 -10.00 5.42
C GLU A 28 3.83 -11.28 4.75
N ASP A 29 2.86 -11.97 5.36
CA ASP A 29 2.22 -13.15 4.76
C ASP A 29 1.50 -12.78 3.46
N LEU A 30 0.79 -11.65 3.45
CA LEU A 30 0.11 -11.13 2.27
C LEU A 30 1.13 -10.78 1.16
N GLN A 31 2.21 -10.07 1.50
CA GLN A 31 3.29 -9.77 0.55
C GLN A 31 3.93 -11.04 -0.01
N GLY A 32 4.15 -12.05 0.83
CA GLY A 32 4.66 -13.36 0.43
C GLY A 32 3.72 -14.10 -0.52
N PHE A 33 2.40 -14.04 -0.27
CA PHE A 33 1.39 -14.61 -1.15
C PHE A 33 1.36 -13.92 -2.52
N ILE A 34 1.34 -12.58 -2.54
CA ILE A 34 1.31 -11.79 -3.78
C ILE A 34 2.57 -12.07 -4.60
N SER A 35 3.74 -12.00 -3.98
CA SER A 35 5.03 -12.24 -4.66
C SER A 35 5.15 -13.64 -5.25
N LYS A 36 4.53 -14.65 -4.61
CA LYS A 36 4.48 -16.03 -5.13
C LYS A 36 3.48 -16.20 -6.27
N SER A 37 2.39 -15.43 -6.26
CA SER A 37 1.28 -15.56 -7.21
C SER A 37 1.51 -14.80 -8.52
N PHE A 38 2.26 -13.69 -8.47
CA PHE A 38 2.48 -12.77 -9.59
C PHE A 38 3.99 -12.58 -9.88
N LYS A 39 4.69 -13.68 -10.16
CA LYS A 39 6.16 -13.70 -10.32
C LYS A 39 6.66 -12.99 -11.58
N GLU A 40 5.77 -12.82 -12.55
CA GLU A 40 5.99 -12.14 -13.84
C GLU A 40 5.97 -10.61 -13.72
N HIS A 41 5.70 -10.08 -12.52
CA HIS A 41 5.67 -8.65 -12.24
C HIS A 41 6.72 -8.28 -11.19
N GLU A 42 7.30 -7.09 -11.34
CA GLU A 42 8.16 -6.50 -10.31
C GLU A 42 7.27 -5.78 -9.31
N ILE A 43 7.09 -6.34 -8.12
CA ILE A 43 6.18 -5.80 -7.11
C ILE A 43 6.98 -5.22 -5.96
N SER A 44 6.84 -3.91 -5.74
CA SER A 44 7.38 -3.18 -4.60
C SER A 44 6.30 -2.94 -3.56
N TYR A 45 6.68 -2.90 -2.29
CA TYR A 45 5.76 -2.69 -1.17
C TYR A 45 6.21 -1.50 -0.34
N PHE A 46 5.24 -0.71 0.09
CA PHE A 46 5.44 0.40 1.02
C PHE A 46 4.32 0.43 2.05
N GLN A 47 4.65 0.69 3.30
CA GLN A 47 3.68 0.92 4.37
C GLN A 47 4.14 2.10 5.21
N SER A 48 3.21 2.99 5.56
CA SER A 48 3.49 4.02 6.56
C SER A 48 2.23 4.39 7.34
N ASN A 49 2.47 4.83 8.59
CA ASN A 49 1.45 5.43 9.44
C ASN A 49 1.34 6.96 9.23
N ILE A 50 2.32 7.56 8.55
CA ILE A 50 2.44 9.01 8.37
C ILE A 50 1.92 9.39 6.98
N GLU A 51 0.86 10.21 6.94
CA GLU A 51 0.20 10.62 5.70
C GLU A 51 1.17 11.24 4.68
N GLY A 52 2.05 12.13 5.13
CA GLY A 52 3.04 12.78 4.26
C GLY A 52 4.03 11.81 3.62
N GLU A 53 4.40 10.72 4.30
CA GLU A 53 5.29 9.70 3.72
C GLU A 53 4.58 8.91 2.61
N ILE A 54 3.28 8.66 2.76
CA ILE A 54 2.45 8.05 1.72
C ILE A 54 2.35 8.98 0.52
N ILE A 55 2.12 10.28 0.73
CA ILE A 55 2.10 11.30 -0.34
C ILE A 55 3.43 11.32 -1.09
N ASN A 56 4.55 11.36 -0.37
CA ASN A 56 5.88 11.33 -0.99
C ASN A 56 6.07 10.06 -1.82
N LYS A 57 5.63 8.91 -1.31
CA LYS A 57 5.73 7.64 -2.06
C LYS A 57 4.89 7.63 -3.33
N LEU A 58 3.67 8.20 -3.27
CA LEU A 58 2.82 8.37 -4.43
C LEU A 58 3.51 9.24 -5.51
N GLN A 59 4.10 10.37 -5.10
CA GLN A 59 4.82 11.26 -6.02
C GLN A 59 6.08 10.62 -6.61
N GLU A 60 6.85 9.88 -5.80
CA GLU A 60 8.00 9.10 -6.28
C GLU A 60 7.59 8.13 -7.40
N SER A 61 6.46 7.45 -7.23
CA SER A 61 5.96 6.45 -8.20
C SER A 61 5.69 7.04 -9.59
N MET A 62 5.45 8.35 -9.69
CA MET A 62 5.22 9.03 -10.97
C MET A 62 6.49 9.11 -11.84
N SER A 63 7.67 8.91 -11.25
CA SER A 63 8.96 9.12 -11.93
C SER A 63 9.90 7.91 -11.87
N ASP A 64 9.60 6.90 -11.05
CA ASP A 64 10.47 5.75 -10.83
C ASP A 64 10.19 4.56 -11.76
N GLY A 65 9.33 4.75 -12.77
CA GLY A 65 8.93 3.72 -13.72
C GLY A 65 7.83 2.78 -13.22
N THR A 66 7.13 3.11 -12.13
CA THR A 66 5.93 2.40 -11.72
C THR A 66 4.85 2.50 -12.79
N GLU A 67 4.33 1.35 -13.23
CA GLU A 67 3.29 1.21 -14.27
C GLU A 67 1.91 0.90 -13.69
N GLY A 68 1.84 0.57 -12.39
CA GLY A 68 0.59 0.25 -11.71
C GLY A 68 0.68 0.48 -10.20
N LEU A 69 -0.44 0.95 -9.63
CA LEU A 69 -0.54 1.29 -8.22
C LEU A 69 -1.69 0.49 -7.58
N VAL A 70 -1.44 -0.15 -6.44
CA VAL A 70 -2.47 -0.76 -5.60
C VAL A 70 -2.38 -0.13 -4.22
N THR A 71 -3.48 0.40 -3.70
CA THR A 71 -3.46 1.07 -2.39
C THR A 71 -4.54 0.54 -1.46
N ASN A 72 -4.17 0.42 -0.19
CA ASN A 72 -5.12 0.36 0.91
C ASN A 72 -4.75 1.45 1.90
N LEU A 73 -5.41 2.61 1.81
CA LEU A 73 -5.09 3.78 2.63
C LEU A 73 -5.62 3.71 4.06
N GLY A 74 -6.23 2.58 4.46
CA GLY A 74 -6.76 2.38 5.80
C GLY A 74 -7.70 3.49 6.25
N ALA A 75 -7.52 3.98 7.47
CA ALA A 75 -8.36 5.05 8.02
C ALA A 75 -8.31 6.35 7.20
N TYR A 76 -7.21 6.60 6.48
CA TYR A 76 -7.08 7.81 5.65
C TYR A 76 -8.03 7.83 4.45
N THR A 77 -8.58 6.68 4.02
CA THR A 77 -9.67 6.65 3.02
C THR A 77 -10.88 7.50 3.45
N HIS A 78 -11.08 7.71 4.75
CA HIS A 78 -12.22 8.47 5.28
C HIS A 78 -11.91 9.94 5.56
N THR A 79 -10.64 10.32 5.66
CA THR A 79 -10.25 11.63 6.20
C THR A 79 -9.30 12.43 5.31
N SER A 80 -8.52 11.77 4.46
CA SER A 80 -7.42 12.42 3.74
C SER A 80 -7.85 12.93 2.37
N VAL A 81 -8.15 14.23 2.30
CA VAL A 81 -8.26 14.94 1.02
C VAL A 81 -6.89 15.06 0.36
N ALA A 82 -5.81 15.22 1.14
CA ALA A 82 -4.46 15.36 0.59
C ALA A 82 -4.00 14.11 -0.18
N LEU A 83 -4.31 12.90 0.29
CA LEU A 83 -4.02 11.66 -0.45
C LEU A 83 -4.89 11.51 -1.68
N ARG A 84 -6.15 11.96 -1.63
CA ARG A 84 -7.01 12.00 -2.83
C ARG A 84 -6.40 12.89 -3.90
N ASP A 85 -5.96 14.10 -3.53
CA ASP A 85 -5.35 15.05 -4.44
C ASP A 85 -3.99 14.54 -4.95
N ALA A 86 -3.23 13.82 -4.11
CA ALA A 86 -1.97 13.19 -4.53
C ALA A 86 -2.17 12.02 -5.53
N LEU A 87 -3.34 11.37 -5.52
CA LEU A 87 -3.69 10.30 -6.46
C LEU A 87 -4.19 10.84 -7.81
N GLU A 88 -4.84 12.01 -7.83
CA GLU A 88 -5.43 12.60 -9.05
C GLU A 88 -4.46 12.73 -10.25
N PRO A 89 -3.19 13.13 -10.10
CA PRO A 89 -2.27 13.23 -11.23
C PRO A 89 -1.67 11.89 -11.68
N ILE A 90 -1.87 10.80 -10.92
CA ILE A 90 -1.37 9.46 -11.26
C ILE A 90 -2.31 8.85 -12.30
N LYS A 91 -1.76 8.46 -13.46
CA LYS A 91 -2.49 7.96 -14.63
C LYS A 91 -2.20 6.49 -14.89
#